data_AF-A0A1G7BVF7-F1
#
_entry.id   AF-A0A1G7BVF7-F1
#
_cell.length_a   1.000
_cell.length_b   1.000
_cell.length_c   1.000
_cell.angle_alpha   90.00
_cell.angle_beta   90.00
_cell.angle_gamma   90.00
#
_symmetry.space_group_name_H-M   'P 1'
#
loop_
_entity.id
_entity.type
_entity.pdbx_description
1 polymer ?
#
loop_
_entity_poly.entity_id
_entity_poly.type
_entity_poly.pdbx_seq_one_letter_code
_entity_poly.pdbx_strand_id
1 'polypeptide(L)'
;MHIQGLNIFTMDKYMVMKKYTSIITVGLALFCISTIISQQRAIDIERNSQSGKKYTLIARFEPELALSASEREHMEAERFAEIKLKMQLLDTMDISDRKRDKLISDLIEKSFRARSFRNMANNHFEEEK
;
A
#
# COMPACT_ATOMS: atom_id res chain seq x y z
N MET A 1 46.85 47.00 -28.49
CA MET A 1 46.14 47.02 -27.19
C MET A 1 44.69 46.59 -27.45
N HIS A 2 44.10 45.75 -26.59
CA HIS A 2 42.68 45.33 -26.58
C HIS A 2 42.16 44.29 -27.61
N ILE A 3 42.44 42.99 -27.41
CA ILE A 3 41.53 41.91 -27.87
C ILE A 3 41.25 40.86 -26.77
N GLN A 4 41.94 40.87 -25.61
CA GLN A 4 41.78 39.81 -24.60
C GLN A 4 40.57 39.96 -23.65
N GLY A 5 39.80 41.07 -23.71
CA GLY A 5 38.69 41.33 -22.78
C GLY A 5 37.33 40.71 -23.17
N LEU A 6 37.13 40.35 -24.44
CA LEU A 6 35.80 39.96 -24.93
C LEU A 6 35.43 38.49 -24.64
N ASN A 7 36.42 37.58 -24.60
CA ASN A 7 36.20 36.14 -24.40
C ASN A 7 35.95 35.74 -22.93
N ILE A 8 36.41 36.55 -21.97
CA ILE A 8 36.23 36.27 -20.54
C ILE A 8 34.79 36.56 -20.12
N PHE A 9 34.19 37.61 -20.68
CA PHE A 9 32.82 38.02 -20.35
C PHE A 9 31.74 37.09 -20.94
N THR A 10 32.01 36.46 -22.09
CA THR A 10 31.10 35.49 -22.72
C THR A 10 31.13 34.13 -22.01
N MET A 11 32.30 33.69 -21.54
CA MET A 11 32.47 32.46 -20.75
C MET A 11 31.70 32.52 -19.41
N ASP A 12 31.74 33.66 -18.73
CA ASP A 12 31.10 33.80 -17.41
C ASP A 12 29.56 33.78 -17.51
N LYS A 13 28.99 34.43 -18.55
CA LYS A 13 27.55 34.36 -18.85
C LYS A 13 27.07 32.95 -19.18
N TYR A 14 27.88 32.17 -19.90
CA TYR A 14 27.56 30.78 -20.24
C TYR A 14 27.56 29.88 -18.99
N MET A 15 28.47 30.15 -18.05
CA MET A 15 28.56 29.43 -16.79
C MET A 15 27.40 29.77 -15.84
N VAL A 16 26.94 31.03 -15.83
CA VAL A 16 25.74 31.47 -15.11
C VAL A 16 24.48 30.86 -15.72
N MET A 17 24.30 30.89 -17.04
CA MET A 17 23.13 30.28 -17.71
C MET A 17 23.02 28.76 -17.48
N LYS A 18 24.14 28.03 -17.47
CA LYS A 18 24.15 26.59 -17.15
C LYS A 18 23.66 26.26 -15.74
N LYS A 19 23.91 27.14 -14.75
CA LYS A 19 23.43 26.95 -13.38
C LYS A 19 21.92 27.12 -13.29
N TYR A 20 21.36 28.12 -13.97
CA TYR A 20 19.92 28.34 -14.00
C TYR A 20 19.17 27.24 -14.75
N THR A 21 19.70 26.74 -15.88
CA THR A 21 19.08 25.60 -16.58
C THR A 21 19.10 24.34 -15.73
N SER A 22 20.16 24.09 -14.97
CA SER A 22 20.23 22.95 -14.04
C SER A 22 19.18 23.05 -12.93
N ILE A 23 19.02 24.23 -12.30
CA ILE A 23 18.01 24.44 -11.25
C ILE A 23 16.59 24.23 -11.79
N ILE A 24 16.30 24.73 -13.00
CA ILE A 24 14.99 24.57 -13.65
C ILE A 24 14.70 23.09 -13.91
N THR A 25 15.69 22.33 -14.41
CA THR A 25 15.49 20.89 -14.67
C THR A 25 15.22 20.09 -13.39
N VAL A 26 15.90 20.40 -12.29
CA VAL A 26 15.65 19.74 -10.99
C VAL A 26 14.28 20.11 -10.43
N GLY A 27 13.89 21.38 -10.53
CA GLY A 27 12.56 21.83 -10.09
C GLY A 27 11.44 21.13 -10.87
N LEU A 28 11.61 20.97 -12.18
CA LEU A 28 10.63 20.31 -13.04
C LEU A 28 10.53 18.80 -12.76
N ALA A 29 11.66 18.14 -12.46
CA ALA A 29 11.67 16.74 -12.03
C ALA A 29 10.95 16.53 -10.69
N LEU A 30 11.17 17.42 -9.71
CA LEU A 30 10.49 17.37 -8.42
C LEU A 30 8.97 17.59 -8.56
N PHE A 31 8.55 18.49 -9.46
CA PHE A 31 7.14 18.70 -9.76
C PHE A 31 6.49 17.44 -10.34
N CYS A 32 7.14 16.76 -11.30
CA CYS A 32 6.64 15.52 -11.89
C CYS A 32 6.53 14.36 -10.88
N ILE A 33 7.45 14.24 -9.92
CA ILE A 33 7.39 13.18 -8.89
C ILE A 33 6.18 13.39 -7.96
N SER A 34 5.84 14.64 -7.64
CA SER A 34 4.74 14.97 -6.74
C SER A 34 3.36 14.57 -7.28
N THR A 35 3.17 14.63 -8.60
CA THR A 35 1.90 14.28 -9.26
C THR A 35 1.69 12.76 -9.33
N ILE A 36 2.78 11.98 -9.42
CA ILE A 36 2.73 10.50 -9.40
C ILE A 36 2.28 10.01 -8.02
N ILE A 37 2.86 10.56 -6.94
CA ILE A 37 2.51 10.16 -5.56
C ILE A 37 1.04 10.46 -5.25
N SER A 38 0.51 11.57 -5.76
CA SER A 38 -0.89 11.96 -5.55
C SER A 38 -1.88 11.04 -6.29
N GLN A 39 -1.55 10.64 -7.52
CA GLN A 39 -2.37 9.70 -8.29
C GLN A 39 -2.39 8.29 -7.69
N GLN A 40 -1.25 7.83 -7.14
CA GLN A 40 -1.17 6.52 -6.49
C GLN A 40 -2.17 6.41 -5.31
N ARG A 41 -2.32 7.46 -4.50
CA ARG A 41 -3.28 7.49 -3.39
C ARG A 41 -4.73 7.38 -3.84
N ALA A 42 -5.09 8.04 -4.96
CA ALA A 42 -6.44 7.96 -5.50
C ALA A 42 -6.77 6.54 -6.00
N ILE A 43 -5.82 5.89 -6.67
CA ILE A 43 -5.95 4.50 -7.16
C ILE A 43 -6.12 3.53 -5.99
N ASP A 44 -5.36 3.70 -4.91
CA ASP A 44 -5.44 2.82 -3.75
C ASP A 44 -6.79 2.96 -3.01
N ILE A 45 -7.33 4.18 -2.92
CA ILE A 45 -8.66 4.42 -2.35
C ILE A 45 -9.75 3.76 -3.21
N GLU A 46 -9.70 3.93 -4.52
CA GLU A 46 -10.69 3.34 -5.43
C GLU A 46 -10.65 1.81 -5.38
N ARG A 47 -9.45 1.22 -5.43
CA ARG A 47 -9.24 -0.23 -5.29
C ARG A 47 -9.83 -0.77 -3.98
N ASN A 48 -9.64 -0.05 -2.87
CA ASN A 48 -10.18 -0.47 -1.59
C ASN A 48 -11.72 -0.35 -1.55
N SER A 49 -12.28 0.68 -2.18
CA SER A 49 -13.74 0.89 -2.28
C SER A 49 -14.45 -0.19 -3.11
N GLN A 50 -13.80 -0.70 -4.16
CA GLN A 50 -14.36 -1.77 -4.99
C GLN A 50 -14.43 -3.10 -4.26
N SER A 51 -13.52 -3.37 -3.32
CA SER A 51 -13.53 -4.60 -2.51
C SER A 51 -14.83 -4.69 -1.70
N GLY A 52 -15.22 -3.63 -0.99
CA GLY A 52 -16.46 -3.60 -0.20
C GLY A 52 -17.74 -3.75 -1.03
N LYS A 53 -17.75 -3.24 -2.27
CA LYS A 53 -18.88 -3.36 -3.20
C LYS A 53 -19.07 -4.77 -3.77
N LYS A 54 -18.00 -5.56 -3.89
CA LYS A 54 -18.10 -6.95 -4.39
C LYS A 54 -18.87 -7.85 -3.41
N TYR A 55 -18.61 -7.72 -2.11
CA TYR A 55 -19.30 -8.51 -1.09
C TYR A 55 -20.81 -8.21 -1.01
N THR A 56 -21.21 -6.95 -1.22
CA THR A 56 -22.63 -6.56 -1.26
C THR A 56 -23.34 -7.00 -2.54
N LEU A 57 -22.62 -7.17 -3.65
CA LEU A 57 -23.21 -7.72 -4.88
C LEU A 57 -23.50 -9.21 -4.75
N ILE A 58 -22.58 -10.00 -4.19
CA ILE A 58 -22.80 -11.45 -3.97
C ILE A 58 -24.02 -11.67 -3.07
N ALA A 59 -24.16 -10.89 -1.99
CA ALA A 59 -25.32 -10.95 -1.11
C ALA A 59 -26.67 -10.63 -1.81
N ARG A 60 -26.64 -9.90 -2.93
CA ARG A 60 -27.84 -9.52 -3.68
C ARG A 60 -28.23 -10.54 -4.75
N PHE A 61 -27.26 -11.22 -5.35
CA PHE A 61 -27.48 -12.11 -6.50
C PHE A 61 -27.37 -13.59 -6.14
N GLU A 62 -26.61 -13.95 -5.10
CA GLU A 62 -26.37 -15.33 -4.65
C GLU A 62 -26.39 -15.38 -3.11
N PRO A 63 -27.56 -15.20 -2.46
CA PRO A 63 -27.66 -15.11 -1.01
C PRO A 63 -27.30 -16.43 -0.30
N GLU A 64 -27.40 -17.57 -0.99
CA GLU A 64 -26.99 -18.89 -0.47
C GLU A 64 -25.46 -19.02 -0.33
N LEU A 65 -24.69 -18.27 -1.13
CA LEU A 65 -23.23 -18.21 -1.05
C LEU A 65 -22.75 -17.08 -0.11
N ALA A 66 -23.67 -16.20 0.31
CA ALA A 66 -23.37 -15.15 1.26
C ALA A 66 -23.49 -15.69 2.69
N LEU A 67 -22.37 -15.66 3.42
CA LEU A 67 -22.31 -16.01 4.84
C LEU A 67 -23.43 -15.33 5.62
N SER A 68 -24.15 -16.08 6.44
CA SER A 68 -25.20 -15.54 7.30
C SER A 68 -24.62 -14.56 8.33
N ALA A 69 -25.46 -13.68 8.88
CA ALA A 69 -25.02 -12.73 9.91
C ALA A 69 -24.41 -13.45 11.13
N SER A 70 -25.02 -14.56 11.56
CA SER A 70 -24.53 -15.38 12.66
C SER A 70 -23.18 -16.04 12.38
N GLU A 71 -22.96 -16.53 11.15
CA GLU A 71 -21.66 -17.10 10.79
C GLU A 71 -20.57 -16.03 10.76
N ARG A 72 -20.89 -14.81 10.33
CA ARG A 72 -19.95 -13.68 10.37
C ARG A 72 -19.56 -13.34 11.81
N GLU A 73 -20.53 -13.25 12.71
CA GLU A 73 -20.29 -13.02 14.14
C GLU A 73 -19.44 -14.13 14.75
N HIS A 74 -19.72 -15.40 14.44
CA HIS A 74 -18.94 -16.53 14.91
C HIS A 74 -17.48 -16.47 14.43
N MET A 75 -17.26 -16.23 13.13
CA MET A 75 -15.92 -16.09 12.58
C MET A 75 -15.17 -14.86 13.10
N GLU A 76 -15.87 -13.78 13.46
CA GLU A 76 -15.26 -12.65 14.17
C GLU A 76 -14.83 -13.05 15.58
N ALA A 77 -15.69 -13.73 16.33
CA ALA A 77 -15.39 -14.21 17.68
C ALA A 77 -14.20 -15.18 17.69
N GLU A 78 -14.14 -16.13 16.75
CA GLU A 78 -12.99 -17.05 16.59
C GLU A 78 -11.70 -16.30 16.28
N ARG A 79 -11.76 -15.29 15.41
CA ARG A 79 -10.59 -14.44 15.10
C ARG A 79 -10.09 -13.71 16.35
N PHE A 80 -10.99 -13.14 17.15
CA PHE A 80 -10.60 -12.50 18.42
C PHE A 80 -9.97 -13.48 19.40
N ALA A 81 -10.52 -14.70 19.51
CA ALA A 81 -9.96 -15.73 20.38
C ALA A 81 -8.55 -16.15 19.94
N GLU A 82 -8.32 -16.31 18.63
CA GLU A 82 -7.02 -16.68 18.07
C GLU A 82 -5.97 -15.58 18.28
N ILE A 83 -6.33 -14.31 18.09
CA ILE A 83 -5.45 -13.17 18.35
C ILE A 83 -5.07 -13.13 19.83
N LYS A 84 -6.05 -13.30 20.72
CA LYS A 84 -5.83 -13.30 22.17
C LYS A 84 -4.82 -14.38 22.59
N LEU A 85 -4.96 -15.60 22.06
CA LEU A 85 -4.01 -16.68 22.32
C LEU A 85 -2.61 -16.35 21.82
N LYS A 86 -2.50 -15.77 20.61
CA LYS A 86 -1.20 -15.40 20.03
C LYS A 86 -0.53 -14.24 20.77
N MET A 87 -1.30 -13.29 21.30
CA MET A 87 -0.79 -12.24 22.19
C MET A 87 -0.25 -12.83 23.49
N GLN A 88 -1.00 -13.74 24.13
CA GLN A 88 -0.53 -14.43 25.33
C GLN A 88 0.76 -15.22 25.08
N LEU A 89 0.88 -15.88 23.93
CA LEU A 89 2.11 -16.57 23.54
C LEU A 89 3.28 -15.60 23.38
N LEU A 90 3.06 -14.45 22.74
CA LEU A 90 4.07 -13.40 22.57
C LEU A 90 4.58 -12.85 23.90
N ASP A 91 3.71 -12.73 24.90
CA ASP A 91 4.07 -12.27 26.24
C ASP A 91 4.92 -13.30 27.02
N THR A 92 4.74 -14.60 26.73
CA THR A 92 5.52 -15.67 27.36
C THR A 92 6.88 -15.95 26.72
N MET A 93 7.13 -15.42 25.52
CA MET A 93 8.40 -15.63 24.83
C MET A 93 9.49 -14.68 25.33
N ASP A 94 10.70 -15.20 25.53
CA ASP A 94 11.89 -14.41 25.84
C ASP A 94 12.41 -13.71 24.56
N ILE A 95 11.74 -12.61 24.18
CA ILE A 95 12.09 -11.79 23.03
C ILE A 95 12.26 -10.33 23.44
N SER A 96 13.08 -9.58 22.69
CA SER A 96 13.24 -8.15 22.92
C SER A 96 11.95 -7.38 22.63
N ASP A 97 11.70 -6.30 23.38
CA ASP A 97 10.50 -5.47 23.27
C ASP A 97 10.21 -5.03 21.83
N ARG A 98 11.25 -4.60 21.11
CA ARG A 98 11.13 -4.21 19.69
C ARG A 98 10.61 -5.33 18.78
N LYS A 99 10.98 -6.59 19.06
CA LYS A 99 10.49 -7.74 18.31
C LYS A 99 9.05 -8.08 18.69
N ARG A 100 8.71 -7.97 19.98
CA ARG A 100 7.34 -8.16 20.48
C ARG A 100 6.38 -7.16 19.82
N ASP A 101 6.72 -5.88 19.84
CA ASP A 101 5.86 -4.81 19.28
C ASP A 101 5.66 -4.99 17.77
N LYS A 102 6.71 -5.40 17.05
CA LYS A 102 6.62 -5.72 15.62
C LYS A 102 5.68 -6.91 15.37
N LEU A 103 5.81 -7.99 16.14
CA LEU A 103 4.98 -9.18 16.01
C LEU A 103 3.51 -8.91 16.36
N ILE A 104 3.24 -8.07 17.36
CA ILE A 104 1.89 -7.61 17.70
C ILE A 104 1.29 -6.79 16.54
N SER A 105 2.06 -5.85 15.99
CA SER A 105 1.64 -5.07 14.83
C SER A 105 1.32 -5.95 13.62
N ASP A 106 2.20 -6.92 13.32
CA ASP A 106 2.00 -7.87 12.22
C ASP A 106 0.78 -8.78 12.48
N LEU A 107 0.54 -9.17 13.73
CA LEU A 107 -0.60 -10.00 14.13
C LEU A 107 -1.92 -9.27 13.91
N ILE A 108 -2.02 -8.01 14.34
CA ILE A 108 -3.20 -7.16 14.13
C ILE A 108 -3.40 -6.88 12.65
N GLU A 109 -2.35 -6.54 11.89
CA GLU A 109 -2.51 -6.21 10.48
C GLU A 109 -2.92 -7.43 9.63
N LYS A 110 -2.39 -8.61 9.96
CA LYS A 110 -2.64 -9.85 9.22
C LYS A 110 -3.99 -10.48 9.56
N SER A 111 -4.56 -10.26 10.75
CA SER A 111 -5.90 -10.75 11.10
C SER A 111 -7.01 -10.07 10.29
N PHE A 112 -6.76 -8.86 9.77
CA PHE A 112 -7.72 -8.12 8.94
C PHE A 112 -7.50 -8.24 7.42
N ARG A 113 -6.33 -8.74 6.96
CA ARG A 113 -6.13 -9.05 5.53
C ARG A 113 -6.88 -10.34 5.20
N ALA A 114 -8.03 -10.18 4.53
CA ALA A 114 -8.93 -11.19 3.98
C ALA A 114 -8.20 -12.39 3.33
N ARG A 115 -7.73 -13.34 4.15
CA ARG A 115 -6.98 -14.53 3.70
C ARG A 115 -7.90 -15.65 3.19
N SER A 116 -9.22 -15.49 3.22
CA SER A 116 -10.14 -16.58 2.90
C SER A 116 -10.60 -16.60 1.43
N PHE A 117 -10.86 -15.45 0.80
CA PHE A 117 -11.56 -15.46 -0.49
C PHE A 117 -10.72 -15.88 -1.71
N ARG A 118 -9.40 -15.67 -1.68
CA ARG A 118 -8.52 -15.96 -2.84
C ARG A 118 -8.22 -17.46 -3.01
N ASN A 119 -8.26 -18.23 -1.92
CA ASN A 119 -7.97 -19.66 -1.96
C ASN A 119 -9.23 -20.48 -2.29
N MET A 120 -10.42 -20.02 -1.93
CA MET A 120 -11.68 -20.66 -2.37
C MET A 120 -11.93 -20.49 -3.87
N ALA A 121 -11.65 -19.30 -4.43
CA ALA A 121 -11.87 -19.03 -5.84
C ALA A 121 -10.94 -19.83 -6.78
N ASN A 122 -9.77 -20.28 -6.33
CA ASN A 122 -8.84 -21.06 -7.15
C ASN A 122 -9.10 -22.57 -7.11
N ASN A 123 -9.91 -23.07 -6.16
CA ASN A 123 -10.15 -24.51 -6.01
C ASN A 123 -11.42 -24.99 -6.74
N HIS A 124 -12.21 -24.10 -7.35
CA HIS A 124 -13.52 -24.42 -7.95
C HIS A 124 -13.54 -24.52 -9.48
N PHE A 125 -12.40 -24.40 -10.17
CA PHE A 125 -12.36 -24.34 -11.65
C PHE A 125 -11.58 -25.49 -12.33
N GLU A 126 -11.16 -26.54 -11.62
CA GLU A 126 -10.43 -27.68 -12.22
C GLU A 126 -11.26 -28.96 -12.41
N GLU A 127 -12.58 -28.89 -12.28
CA GLU A 127 -13.47 -30.04 -12.56
C GLU A 127 -14.51 -29.72 -13.62
N GLU A 128 -14.08 -29.57 -14.87
CA GLU A 128 -14.91 -29.98 -16.02
C GLU A 128 -13.98 -30.25 -17.22
N LYS A 129 -14.07 -31.49 -17.72
CA LYS A 129 -13.19 -32.11 -18.71
C LYS A 129 -13.88 -32.18 -20.06
#